data_AF-A0A519SLU8-F1
#
_entry.id   AF-A0A519SLU8-F1
#
_cell.length_a   1.000
_cell.length_b   1.000
_cell.length_c   1.000
_cell.angle_alpha   90.00
_cell.angle_beta   90.00
_cell.angle_gamma   90.00
#
_symmetry.space_group_name_H-M   'P 1'
#
loop_
_entity.id
_entity.type
_entity.pdbx_description
1 polymer ?
#
loop_
_entity_poly.entity_id
_entity_poly.type
_entity_poly.pdbx_seq_one_letter_code
_entity_poly.pdbx_strand_id
1 'polypeptide(L)'
;MKSIVRKLRNRLCVYSGEDYAIIRECDVKIQFKFSLIGLFVLAILICCFLSAMYFTEHLFHNELLDVGVGLVWGYIVTNLYVLLLYTITPVIIPTRKLIYSPKKQELDFNVSLILRLMLIVLLAIITAQPLNIYLLAPNSLAFAHDMKMLLSSNPLAWLLTLFVTSIFLIPIYLKYIIRKNSNFYEKKAYIEKRIVEEEYIKLRINYKQTLEHNISNYNRNTWNVLEPLLQQLKKHVDELLITESL
;
A
#
# COMPACT_ATOMS: atom_id res chain seq x y z
N MET A 1 -27.65 -18.30 2.63
CA MET A 1 -26.55 -18.01 1.67
C MET A 1 -26.16 -16.53 1.54
N LYS A 2 -27.08 -15.57 1.34
CA LYS A 2 -26.73 -14.15 1.10
C LYS A 2 -25.86 -13.47 2.19
N SER A 3 -26.00 -13.87 3.46
CA SER A 3 -25.21 -13.34 4.59
C SER A 3 -23.75 -13.82 4.56
N ILE A 4 -23.52 -15.10 4.23
CA ILE A 4 -22.17 -15.70 4.13
C ILE A 4 -21.41 -15.10 2.96
N VAL A 5 -22.06 -14.96 1.79
CA VAL A 5 -21.47 -14.32 0.61
C VAL A 5 -21.08 -12.87 0.90
N ARG A 6 -21.89 -12.10 1.64
CA ARG A 6 -21.53 -10.74 2.08
C ARG A 6 -20.33 -10.74 3.03
N LYS A 7 -20.28 -11.64 4.02
CA LYS A 7 -19.13 -11.73 4.94
C LYS A 7 -17.84 -12.12 4.20
N LEU A 8 -17.91 -13.10 3.28
CA LEU A 8 -16.77 -13.54 2.49
C LEU A 8 -16.25 -12.41 1.58
N ARG A 9 -17.17 -11.73 0.89
CA ARG A 9 -16.88 -10.56 0.06
C ARG A 9 -16.19 -9.46 0.87
N ASN A 10 -16.68 -9.17 2.07
CA ASN A 10 -16.10 -8.13 2.91
C ASN A 10 -14.68 -8.49 3.36
N ARG A 11 -14.39 -9.76 3.69
CA ARG A 11 -13.03 -10.21 4.01
C ARG A 11 -12.10 -10.18 2.79
N LEU A 12 -12.60 -10.58 1.62
CA LEU A 12 -11.85 -10.53 0.36
C LEU A 12 -11.53 -9.10 -0.09
N CYS A 13 -12.42 -8.14 0.15
CA CYS A 13 -12.14 -6.73 -0.10
C CYS A 13 -10.99 -6.19 0.77
N VAL A 14 -10.78 -6.73 1.98
CA VAL A 14 -9.60 -6.34 2.79
C VAL A 14 -8.31 -6.85 2.13
N TYR A 15 -8.33 -8.04 1.55
CA TYR A 15 -7.18 -8.61 0.84
C TYR A 15 -6.88 -7.96 -0.51
N SER A 16 -7.80 -7.17 -1.09
CA SER A 16 -7.52 -6.45 -2.33
C SER A 16 -6.52 -5.30 -2.14
N GLY A 17 -6.19 -4.96 -0.89
CA GLY A 17 -5.30 -3.86 -0.58
C GLY A 17 -5.91 -2.53 -1.01
N GLU A 18 -7.11 -2.20 -0.56
CA GLU A 18 -7.68 -0.85 -0.69
C GLU A 18 -8.52 -0.57 0.56
N ASP A 19 -8.77 0.70 0.87
CA ASP A 19 -9.49 1.06 2.09
C ASP A 19 -10.96 0.58 2.02
N TYR A 20 -11.30 -0.33 2.92
CA TYR A 20 -12.62 -0.92 3.03
C TYR A 20 -13.71 0.13 3.33
N ALA A 21 -13.38 1.20 4.06
CA ALA A 21 -14.32 2.27 4.36
C ALA A 21 -14.81 2.97 3.08
N ILE A 22 -13.88 3.22 2.16
CA ILE A 22 -14.15 3.87 0.87
C ILE A 22 -14.94 2.92 -0.07
N ILE A 23 -14.57 1.63 -0.08
CA ILE A 23 -15.25 0.62 -0.91
C ILE A 23 -16.72 0.44 -0.49
N ARG A 24 -17.02 0.54 0.81
CA ARG A 24 -18.38 0.38 1.34
C ARG A 24 -19.35 1.45 0.85
N GLU A 25 -18.87 2.66 0.57
CA GLU A 25 -19.68 3.78 0.05
C GLU A 25 -19.89 3.75 -1.48
N CYS A 26 -19.32 2.74 -2.15
CA CYS A 26 -19.39 2.58 -3.60
C CYS A 26 -20.41 1.52 -4.03
N ASP A 27 -20.76 1.55 -5.32
CA ASP A 27 -21.75 0.64 -5.90
C ASP A 27 -21.38 -0.83 -5.72
N VAL A 28 -22.40 -1.68 -5.59
CA VAL A 28 -22.27 -3.13 -5.41
C VAL A 28 -21.43 -3.78 -6.52
N LYS A 29 -21.49 -3.25 -7.75
CA LYS A 29 -20.69 -3.72 -8.89
C LYS A 29 -19.19 -3.49 -8.68
N ILE A 30 -18.81 -2.36 -8.08
CA ILE A 30 -17.41 -2.00 -7.80
C ILE A 30 -16.89 -2.86 -6.64
N GLN A 31 -17.70 -3.02 -5.59
CA GLN A 31 -17.38 -3.92 -4.46
C GLN A 31 -17.11 -5.35 -4.92
N PHE A 32 -17.87 -5.85 -5.90
CA PHE A 32 -17.65 -7.18 -6.45
C PHE A 32 -16.31 -7.30 -7.19
N LYS A 33 -15.92 -6.30 -7.99
CA LYS A 33 -14.64 -6.29 -8.69
C LYS A 33 -13.45 -6.24 -7.71
N PHE A 34 -13.55 -5.46 -6.63
CA PHE A 34 -12.52 -5.46 -5.58
C PHE A 34 -12.43 -6.79 -4.83
N SER A 35 -13.57 -7.41 -4.52
CA SER A 35 -13.58 -8.76 -3.95
C SER A 35 -12.96 -9.80 -4.88
N LEU A 36 -13.13 -9.66 -6.20
CA LEU A 36 -12.52 -10.54 -7.19
C LEU A 36 -11.00 -10.35 -7.23
N ILE A 37 -10.51 -9.11 -7.15
CA ILE A 37 -9.07 -8.81 -7.01
C ILE A 37 -8.49 -9.51 -5.78
N GLY A 38 -9.14 -9.38 -4.62
CA GLY A 38 -8.70 -10.04 -3.39
C GLY A 38 -8.70 -11.56 -3.48
N LEU A 39 -9.64 -12.16 -4.23
CA LEU A 39 -9.66 -13.60 -4.50
C LEU A 39 -8.44 -14.03 -5.33
N PHE A 40 -8.10 -13.28 -6.36
CA PHE A 40 -6.90 -13.56 -7.17
C PHE A 40 -5.61 -13.39 -6.36
N VAL A 41 -5.51 -12.37 -5.50
CA VAL A 41 -4.36 -12.21 -4.59
C VAL A 41 -4.21 -13.44 -3.67
N LEU A 42 -5.31 -13.97 -3.15
CA LEU A 42 -5.29 -15.19 -2.34
C LEU A 42 -4.88 -16.42 -3.16
N ALA A 43 -5.37 -16.55 -4.39
CA ALA A 43 -4.95 -17.61 -5.30
C ALA A 43 -3.45 -17.55 -5.60
N ILE A 44 -2.91 -16.34 -5.83
CA ILE A 44 -1.47 -16.11 -6.00
C ILE A 44 -0.69 -16.56 -4.76
N LEU A 45 -1.16 -16.23 -3.55
CA LEU A 45 -0.53 -16.67 -2.31
C LEU A 45 -0.43 -18.20 -2.21
N ILE A 46 -1.51 -18.91 -2.57
CA ILE A 46 -1.53 -20.37 -2.57
C ILE A 46 -0.57 -20.92 -3.64
N CYS A 47 -0.59 -20.37 -4.86
CA CYS A 47 0.33 -20.78 -5.92
C CYS A 47 1.80 -20.58 -5.53
N CYS A 48 2.14 -19.43 -4.94
CA CYS A 48 3.49 -19.13 -4.47
C CYS A 48 3.91 -20.05 -3.31
N PHE A 49 3.00 -20.35 -2.39
CA PHE A 49 3.24 -21.28 -1.29
C PHE A 49 3.54 -22.70 -1.80
N LEU A 50 2.68 -23.24 -2.69
CA LEU A 50 2.87 -24.57 -3.28
C LEU A 50 4.15 -24.65 -4.10
N SER A 51 4.42 -23.62 -4.91
CA SER A 51 5.65 -23.53 -5.70
C SER A 51 6.90 -23.54 -4.82
N ALA A 52 6.90 -22.84 -3.69
CA ALA A 52 8.05 -22.77 -2.80
C ALA A 52 8.23 -24.06 -2.01
N MET A 53 7.14 -24.63 -1.48
CA MET A 53 7.16 -25.88 -0.74
C MET A 53 7.75 -27.03 -1.59
N TYR A 54 7.32 -27.14 -2.85
CA TYR A 54 7.84 -28.16 -3.76
C TYR A 54 9.32 -27.97 -4.10
N PHE A 55 9.74 -26.72 -4.28
CA PHE A 55 11.15 -26.39 -4.51
C PHE A 55 12.03 -26.78 -3.32
N THR A 56 11.57 -26.50 -2.09
CA THR A 56 12.33 -26.80 -0.88
C THR A 56 12.36 -28.28 -0.53
N GLU A 57 11.27 -29.01 -0.82
CA GLU A 57 11.21 -30.46 -0.62
C GLU A 57 12.36 -31.18 -1.36
N HIS A 58 12.62 -30.78 -2.60
CA HIS A 58 13.73 -31.30 -3.41
C HIS A 58 15.11 -30.84 -2.92
N LEU A 59 15.20 -29.75 -2.15
CA LEU A 59 16.46 -29.17 -1.70
C LEU A 59 16.86 -29.68 -0.31
N PHE A 60 15.91 -29.80 0.61
CA PHE A 60 16.19 -30.03 2.03
C PHE A 60 15.69 -31.38 2.56
N HIS A 61 14.82 -32.09 1.83
CA HIS A 61 14.26 -33.40 2.22
C HIS A 61 13.68 -33.42 3.65
N ASN A 62 13.21 -32.27 4.16
CA ASN A 62 12.77 -32.08 5.53
C ASN A 62 11.42 -31.36 5.55
N GLU A 63 10.34 -32.11 5.77
CA GLU A 63 8.96 -31.62 5.66
C GLU A 63 8.66 -30.36 6.49
N LEU A 64 9.21 -30.28 7.72
CA LEU A 64 9.00 -29.11 8.58
C LEU A 64 9.65 -27.84 8.02
N LEU A 65 10.85 -27.98 7.45
CA LEU A 65 11.59 -26.86 6.87
C LEU A 65 10.90 -26.41 5.57
N ASP A 66 10.36 -27.34 4.80
CA ASP A 66 9.66 -27.06 3.55
C ASP A 66 8.39 -26.23 3.78
N VAL A 67 7.59 -26.60 4.77
CA VAL A 67 6.39 -25.83 5.16
C VAL A 67 6.79 -24.46 5.70
N GLY A 68 7.84 -24.38 6.51
CA GLY A 68 8.33 -23.12 7.08
C GLY A 68 8.81 -22.14 6.01
N VAL A 69 9.67 -22.59 5.09
CA VAL A 69 10.18 -21.76 4.00
C VAL A 69 9.07 -21.41 3.01
N GLY A 70 8.18 -22.36 2.70
CA GLY A 70 7.01 -22.10 1.86
C GLY A 70 6.12 -20.98 2.39
N LEU A 71 5.83 -20.99 3.70
CA LEU A 71 5.04 -19.95 4.36
C LEU A 71 5.71 -18.58 4.31
N VAL A 72 6.99 -18.51 4.68
CA VAL A 72 7.77 -17.26 4.68
C VAL A 72 7.88 -16.69 3.26
N TRP A 73 8.23 -17.53 2.28
CA TRP A 73 8.37 -17.11 0.90
C TRP A 73 7.04 -16.66 0.29
N GLY A 74 5.97 -17.45 0.47
CA GLY A 74 4.64 -17.10 0.00
C GLY A 74 4.16 -15.78 0.59
N TYR A 75 4.42 -15.53 1.88
CA TYR A 75 4.11 -14.26 2.53
C TYR A 75 4.92 -13.09 1.96
N ILE A 76 6.23 -13.25 1.75
CA ILE A 76 7.09 -12.20 1.17
C ILE A 76 6.62 -11.84 -0.24
N VAL A 77 6.43 -12.85 -1.10
CA VAL A 77 6.01 -12.65 -2.49
C VAL A 77 4.63 -12.02 -2.57
N THR A 78 3.68 -12.44 -1.74
CA THR A 78 2.32 -11.85 -1.73
C THR A 78 2.35 -10.39 -1.29
N ASN A 79 3.11 -10.05 -0.24
CA ASN A 79 3.24 -8.66 0.19
C ASN A 79 3.93 -7.79 -0.86
N LEU A 80 4.99 -8.29 -1.50
CA LEU A 80 5.65 -7.61 -2.60
C LEU A 80 4.67 -7.40 -3.77
N TYR A 81 3.89 -8.42 -4.13
CA TYR A 81 2.88 -8.31 -5.19
C TYR A 81 1.79 -7.28 -4.85
N VAL A 82 1.26 -7.29 -3.62
CA VAL A 82 0.27 -6.32 -3.16
C VAL A 82 0.85 -4.91 -3.21
N LEU A 83 2.11 -4.71 -2.79
CA LEU A 83 2.81 -3.43 -2.90
C LEU A 83 2.92 -2.97 -4.38
N LEU A 84 3.21 -3.88 -5.31
CA LEU A 84 3.24 -3.56 -6.74
C LEU A 84 1.85 -3.18 -7.28
N LEU A 85 0.80 -3.86 -6.83
CA LEU A 85 -0.59 -3.53 -7.18
C LEU A 85 -1.01 -2.14 -6.64
N TYR A 86 -0.52 -1.76 -5.46
CA TYR A 86 -0.70 -0.41 -4.92
C TYR A 86 0.01 0.63 -5.77
N THR A 87 1.29 0.43 -6.07
CA THR A 87 2.09 1.42 -6.80
C THR A 87 1.62 1.63 -8.24
N ILE A 88 1.03 0.61 -8.90
CA ILE A 88 0.41 0.76 -10.22
C ILE A 88 -0.80 1.71 -10.20
N THR A 89 -1.42 1.89 -9.02
CA THR A 89 -2.52 2.85 -8.86
C THR A 89 -1.93 4.25 -8.92
N PRO A 90 -2.35 5.11 -9.88
CA PRO A 90 -1.82 6.46 -9.96
C PRO A 90 -2.15 7.20 -8.67
N VAL A 91 -1.20 8.02 -8.19
CA VAL A 91 -1.45 8.93 -7.07
C VAL A 91 -2.54 9.90 -7.51
N ILE A 92 -3.69 9.84 -6.86
CA ILE A 92 -4.85 10.68 -7.17
C ILE A 92 -4.61 12.05 -6.51
N ILE A 93 -3.52 12.73 -6.85
CA ILE A 93 -3.36 14.12 -6.41
C ILE A 93 -4.19 14.96 -7.38
N PRO A 94 -5.31 15.57 -6.94
CA PRO A 94 -6.13 16.39 -7.81
C PRO A 94 -5.34 17.65 -8.16
N THR A 95 -4.62 17.62 -9.28
CA THR A 95 -4.15 18.86 -9.89
C THR A 95 -5.40 19.59 -10.38
N ARG A 96 -5.54 20.84 -9.94
CA ARG A 96 -6.71 21.76 -10.04
C ARG A 96 -7.43 21.85 -11.40
N LYS A 97 -6.93 21.20 -12.46
CA LYS A 97 -7.44 21.24 -13.84
C LYS A 97 -8.46 20.15 -14.20
N LEU A 98 -8.70 19.14 -13.36
CA LEU A 98 -9.53 17.97 -13.73
C LEU A 98 -11.03 18.08 -13.42
N ILE A 99 -11.50 19.17 -12.83
CA ILE A 99 -12.91 19.29 -12.40
C ILE A 99 -13.88 19.50 -13.59
N TYR A 100 -13.41 19.74 -14.82
CA TYR A 100 -14.30 20.15 -15.92
C TYR A 100 -14.11 19.48 -17.29
N SER A 101 -13.47 18.31 -17.38
CA SER A 101 -13.48 17.58 -18.66
C SER A 101 -13.34 16.07 -18.49
N PRO A 102 -14.29 15.27 -19.05
CA PRO A 102 -14.13 13.83 -19.17
C PRO A 102 -13.16 13.54 -20.32
N LYS A 103 -11.91 14.00 -20.20
CA LYS A 103 -10.87 13.62 -21.16
C LYS A 103 -10.37 12.24 -20.77
N LYS A 104 -10.79 11.26 -21.58
CA LYS A 104 -10.24 9.92 -21.77
C LYS A 104 -8.75 9.93 -21.41
N GLN A 105 -8.42 9.46 -20.21
CA GLN A 105 -7.04 9.41 -19.72
C GLN A 105 -6.31 8.35 -20.56
N GLU A 106 -5.62 8.79 -21.59
CA GLU A 106 -4.71 7.94 -22.35
C GLU A 106 -3.60 7.48 -21.41
N LEU A 107 -3.17 6.24 -21.62
CA LEU A 107 -2.18 5.59 -20.79
C LEU A 107 -0.84 6.23 -21.10
N ASP A 108 -0.45 7.28 -20.36
CA ASP A 108 0.92 7.77 -20.42
C ASP A 108 1.82 6.63 -19.93
N PHE A 109 2.48 5.96 -20.89
CA PHE A 109 3.43 4.89 -20.65
C PHE A 109 4.69 5.49 -20.01
N ASN A 110 4.60 5.78 -18.72
CA ASN A 110 5.74 6.15 -17.93
C ASN A 110 6.64 4.94 -17.79
N VAL A 111 7.95 5.12 -17.98
CA VAL A 111 8.99 4.09 -17.78
C VAL A 111 8.80 3.39 -16.43
N SER A 112 8.37 4.11 -15.40
CA SER A 112 8.03 3.57 -14.08
C SER A 112 6.92 2.51 -14.10
N LEU A 113 5.88 2.67 -14.94
CA LEU A 113 4.79 1.70 -15.07
C LEU A 113 5.27 0.43 -15.79
N ILE A 114 6.11 0.59 -16.82
CA ILE A 114 6.72 -0.53 -17.55
C ILE A 114 7.60 -1.36 -16.61
N LEU A 115 8.46 -0.71 -15.80
CA LEU A 115 9.32 -1.41 -14.84
C LEU A 115 8.50 -2.20 -13.80
N ARG A 116 7.38 -1.67 -13.34
CA ARG A 116 6.49 -2.38 -12.40
C ARG A 116 5.83 -3.59 -13.05
N LEU A 117 5.34 -3.45 -14.28
CA LEU A 117 4.77 -4.58 -15.03
C LEU A 117 5.82 -5.65 -15.29
N MET A 118 7.04 -5.26 -15.66
CA MET A 118 8.17 -6.18 -15.83
C MET A 118 8.44 -6.96 -14.54
N LEU A 119 8.45 -6.31 -13.38
CA LEU A 119 8.70 -6.97 -12.10
C LEU A 119 7.58 -7.97 -11.74
N ILE A 120 6.32 -7.65 -12.06
CA ILE A 120 5.20 -8.59 -11.85
C ILE A 120 5.32 -9.81 -12.76
N VAL A 121 5.67 -9.60 -14.03
CA VAL A 121 5.89 -10.71 -14.98
C VAL A 121 7.08 -11.57 -14.52
N LEU A 122 8.16 -10.95 -14.04
CA LEU A 122 9.32 -11.67 -13.49
C LEU A 122 8.92 -12.54 -12.28
N LEU A 123 8.15 -11.99 -11.34
CA LEU A 123 7.62 -12.74 -10.20
C LEU A 123 6.74 -13.92 -10.63
N ALA A 124 5.90 -13.72 -11.65
CA ALA A 124 5.08 -14.78 -12.20
C ALA A 124 5.91 -15.90 -12.85
N ILE A 125 6.98 -15.57 -13.57
CA ILE A 125 7.87 -16.56 -14.19
C ILE A 125 8.62 -17.35 -13.10
N ILE A 126 9.17 -16.68 -12.09
CA ILE A 126 9.89 -17.33 -10.97
C ILE A 126 8.97 -18.32 -10.25
N THR A 127 7.70 -17.98 -10.07
CA THR A 127 6.71 -18.84 -9.39
C THR A 127 6.15 -19.94 -10.30
N ALA A 128 6.08 -19.71 -11.61
CA ALA A 128 5.61 -20.73 -12.56
C ALA A 128 6.62 -21.87 -12.75
N GLN A 129 7.92 -21.59 -12.63
CA GLN A 129 8.97 -22.57 -12.93
C GLN A 129 8.92 -23.83 -12.03
N PRO A 130 8.93 -23.73 -10.68
CA PRO A 130 8.77 -24.91 -9.82
C PRO A 130 7.40 -25.57 -9.99
N LEU A 131 6.36 -24.76 -10.20
CA LEU A 131 4.99 -25.26 -10.39
C LEU A 131 4.84 -26.10 -11.67
N ASN A 132 5.59 -25.76 -12.72
CA ASN A 132 5.61 -26.54 -13.96
C ASN A 132 6.15 -27.95 -13.74
N ILE A 133 7.23 -28.07 -12.97
CA ILE A 133 7.86 -29.36 -12.67
C ILE A 133 6.92 -30.20 -11.81
N TYR A 134 6.33 -29.56 -10.79
CA TYR A 134 5.33 -30.19 -9.92
C TYR A 134 4.19 -30.85 -10.71
N LEU A 135 3.69 -30.18 -11.76
CA LEU A 135 2.57 -30.69 -12.54
C LEU A 135 2.96 -31.70 -13.63
N LEU A 136 4.11 -31.49 -14.30
CA LEU A 136 4.48 -32.24 -15.51
C LEU A 136 5.50 -33.37 -15.28
N ALA A 137 6.32 -33.29 -14.23
CA ALA A 137 7.39 -34.26 -13.96
C ALA A 137 7.63 -34.44 -12.46
N PRO A 138 6.67 -35.01 -11.71
CA PRO A 138 6.73 -35.10 -10.25
C PRO A 138 7.85 -36.02 -9.71
N ASN A 139 8.40 -36.94 -10.53
CA ASN A 139 9.37 -37.97 -10.10
C ASN A 139 10.81 -37.67 -10.53
N SER A 140 11.18 -36.39 -10.56
CA SER A 140 12.43 -35.89 -11.12
C SER A 140 13.57 -35.94 -10.08
N LEU A 141 14.63 -36.72 -10.35
CA LEU A 141 15.80 -36.82 -9.47
C LEU A 141 16.77 -35.64 -9.62
N ALA A 142 16.62 -34.85 -10.70
CA ALA A 142 17.50 -33.74 -11.05
C ALA A 142 16.69 -32.45 -11.33
N PHE A 143 16.02 -31.94 -10.29
CA PHE A 143 15.10 -30.81 -10.35
C PHE A 143 15.57 -29.62 -11.22
N ALA A 144 16.79 -29.13 -11.00
CA ALA A 144 17.32 -27.96 -11.73
C ALA A 144 17.58 -28.24 -13.22
N HIS A 145 18.00 -29.47 -13.54
CA HIS A 145 18.20 -29.89 -14.92
C HIS A 145 16.86 -30.05 -15.64
N ASP A 146 15.88 -30.64 -14.97
CA ASP A 146 14.56 -30.91 -15.51
C ASP A 146 13.75 -29.62 -15.70
N MET A 147 13.96 -28.61 -14.85
CA MET A 147 13.45 -27.25 -15.06
C MET A 147 13.89 -26.68 -16.42
N LYS A 148 15.18 -26.80 -16.74
CA LYS A 148 15.75 -26.29 -17.99
C LYS A 148 15.28 -27.11 -19.18
N MET A 149 15.25 -28.44 -19.04
CA MET A 149 14.81 -29.34 -20.11
C MET A 149 13.33 -29.15 -20.43
N LEU A 150 12.45 -29.09 -19.43
CA LEU A 150 11.01 -28.92 -19.63
C LEU A 150 10.66 -27.62 -20.37
N LEU A 151 11.36 -26.52 -20.07
CA LEU A 151 11.15 -25.25 -20.75
C LEU A 151 11.61 -25.28 -22.22
N SER A 152 12.64 -26.09 -22.52
CA SER A 152 13.22 -26.21 -23.86
C SER A 152 12.51 -27.25 -24.73
N SER A 153 11.96 -28.30 -24.13
CA SER A 153 11.50 -29.48 -24.86
C SER A 153 9.98 -29.57 -24.97
N ASN A 154 9.22 -28.98 -24.02
CA ASN A 154 7.77 -29.18 -23.96
C ASN A 154 6.97 -27.87 -24.17
N PRO A 155 6.11 -27.79 -25.20
CA PRO A 155 5.24 -26.63 -25.41
C PRO A 155 4.18 -26.46 -24.30
N LEU A 156 3.83 -27.54 -23.59
CA LEU A 156 2.90 -27.50 -22.45
C LEU A 156 3.44 -26.67 -21.28
N ALA A 157 4.77 -26.69 -21.05
CA ALA A 157 5.39 -25.89 -19.99
C ALA A 157 5.23 -24.38 -20.25
N TRP A 158 5.33 -23.97 -21.52
CA TRP A 158 5.08 -22.59 -21.95
C TRP A 158 3.61 -22.17 -21.81
N LEU A 159 2.68 -23.09 -22.08
CA LEU A 159 1.25 -22.82 -21.88
C LEU A 159 0.95 -22.59 -20.39
N LEU A 160 1.56 -23.40 -19.50
CA LEU A 160 1.39 -23.25 -18.07
C LEU A 160 2.05 -21.98 -17.52
N THR A 161 3.24 -21.59 -17.99
CA THR A 161 3.84 -20.32 -17.60
C THR A 161 2.99 -19.12 -18.05
N LEU A 162 2.43 -19.17 -19.26
CA LEU A 162 1.52 -18.14 -19.75
C LEU A 162 0.23 -18.07 -18.92
N PHE A 163 -0.30 -19.22 -18.50
CA PHE A 163 -1.46 -19.30 -17.62
C PHE A 163 -1.18 -18.68 -16.25
N VAL A 164 -0.09 -19.05 -15.58
CA VAL A 164 0.31 -18.47 -14.29
C VAL A 164 0.57 -16.98 -14.42
N THR A 165 1.25 -16.53 -15.48
CA THR A 165 1.48 -15.11 -15.76
C THR A 165 0.17 -14.35 -15.96
N SER A 166 -0.81 -14.96 -16.63
CA SER A 166 -2.13 -14.36 -16.79
C SER A 166 -2.85 -14.18 -15.46
N ILE A 167 -2.75 -15.15 -14.53
CA ILE A 167 -3.30 -15.03 -13.18
C ILE A 167 -2.74 -13.80 -12.45
N PHE A 168 -1.43 -13.54 -12.57
CA PHE A 168 -0.79 -12.37 -11.96
C PHE A 168 -1.19 -11.04 -12.61
N LEU A 169 -1.54 -11.03 -13.90
CA LEU A 169 -1.94 -9.83 -14.64
C LEU A 169 -3.43 -9.49 -14.51
N ILE A 170 -4.30 -10.46 -14.26
CA ILE A 170 -5.76 -10.25 -14.15
C ILE A 170 -6.14 -9.19 -13.09
N PRO A 171 -5.58 -9.19 -11.87
CA PRO A 171 -5.88 -8.17 -10.86
C PRO A 171 -5.57 -6.74 -11.34
N ILE A 172 -4.50 -6.57 -12.12
CA ILE A 172 -4.10 -5.29 -12.70
C ILE A 172 -5.11 -4.84 -13.75
N TYR A 173 -5.51 -5.75 -14.64
CA TYR A 173 -6.51 -5.49 -15.66
C TYR A 173 -7.86 -5.09 -15.04
N LEU A 174 -8.30 -5.80 -14.00
CA LEU A 174 -9.51 -5.47 -13.24
C LEU A 174 -9.40 -4.08 -12.60
N LYS A 175 -8.26 -3.75 -12.00
CA LYS A 175 -8.00 -2.43 -11.40
C LYS A 175 -8.07 -1.31 -12.45
N TYR A 176 -7.55 -1.57 -13.65
CA TYR A 176 -7.65 -0.63 -14.78
C TYR A 176 -9.09 -0.43 -15.27
N ILE A 177 -9.90 -1.48 -15.33
CA ILE A 177 -11.33 -1.35 -15.67
C ILE A 177 -12.09 -0.53 -14.62
N ILE A 178 -11.82 -0.77 -13.33
CA ILE A 178 -12.44 0.01 -12.24
C ILE A 178 -12.10 1.49 -12.44
N ARG A 179 -10.85 1.82 -12.78
CA ARG A 179 -10.45 3.20 -13.08
C ARG A 179 -11.25 3.83 -14.21
N LYS A 180 -11.42 3.13 -15.33
CA LYS A 180 -12.08 3.71 -16.51
C LYS A 180 -13.58 3.91 -16.32
N ASN A 181 -14.23 3.01 -15.58
CA ASN A 181 -15.69 2.89 -15.60
C ASN A 181 -16.36 3.25 -14.26
N SER A 182 -15.64 3.80 -13.28
CA SER A 182 -16.24 4.07 -11.97
C SER A 182 -15.88 5.42 -11.35
N ASN A 183 -16.87 6.04 -10.72
CA ASN A 183 -16.72 7.21 -9.86
C ASN A 183 -15.99 6.86 -8.53
N PHE A 184 -15.43 5.65 -8.41
CA PHE A 184 -14.70 5.21 -7.22
C PHE A 184 -13.51 6.12 -6.93
N TYR A 185 -12.72 6.45 -7.96
CA TYR A 185 -11.52 7.26 -7.80
C TYR A 185 -11.85 8.71 -7.44
N GLU A 186 -12.96 9.24 -7.92
CA GLU A 186 -13.46 10.56 -7.54
C GLU A 186 -13.92 10.58 -6.07
N LYS A 187 -14.71 9.59 -5.65
CA LYS A 187 -15.13 9.43 -4.25
C LYS A 187 -13.94 9.23 -3.32
N LYS A 188 -12.96 8.42 -3.72
CA LYS A 188 -11.72 8.21 -2.97
C LYS A 188 -10.96 9.52 -2.78
N ALA A 189 -10.75 10.28 -3.86
CA ALA A 189 -10.08 11.58 -3.79
C ALA A 189 -10.82 12.59 -2.90
N TYR A 190 -12.16 12.60 -2.97
CA TYR A 190 -12.99 13.45 -2.12
C TYR A 190 -12.83 13.12 -0.63
N ILE A 191 -12.87 11.82 -0.27
CA ILE A 191 -12.71 11.36 1.11
C ILE A 191 -11.30 11.65 1.62
N GLU A 192 -10.26 11.34 0.84
CA GLU A 192 -8.86 11.62 1.21
C GLU A 192 -8.65 13.12 1.44
N LYS A 193 -9.17 13.97 0.55
CA LYS A 193 -9.10 15.42 0.70
C LYS A 193 -9.82 15.90 1.97
N ARG A 194 -11.03 15.39 2.22
CA ARG A 194 -11.81 15.73 3.42
C ARG A 194 -11.04 15.40 4.70
N ILE A 195 -10.42 14.22 4.78
CA ILE A 195 -9.62 13.80 5.94
C ILE A 195 -8.44 14.76 6.16
N VAL A 196 -7.73 15.13 5.09
CA VAL A 196 -6.60 16.07 5.18
C VAL A 196 -7.05 17.44 5.67
N GLU A 197 -8.18 17.95 5.15
CA GLU A 197 -8.73 19.25 5.57
C GLU A 197 -9.17 19.23 7.05
N GLU A 198 -9.85 18.16 7.48
CA GLU A 198 -10.28 17.98 8.87
C GLU A 198 -9.09 17.91 9.84
N GLU A 199 -8.07 17.10 9.53
CA GLU A 199 -6.87 16.98 10.35
C GLU A 199 -6.04 18.27 10.37
N TYR A 200 -5.94 18.97 9.24
CA TYR A 200 -5.30 20.29 9.19
C TYR A 200 -6.01 21.31 10.10
N ILE A 201 -7.35 21.33 10.09
CA ILE A 201 -8.13 22.22 10.96
C ILE A 201 -7.89 21.88 12.44
N LYS A 202 -7.95 20.60 12.81
CA LYS A 202 -7.66 20.17 14.19
C LYS A 202 -6.24 20.55 14.62
N LEU A 203 -5.25 20.28 13.77
CA LEU A 203 -3.86 20.65 14.01
C LEU A 203 -3.71 22.16 14.24
N ARG A 204 -4.34 22.99 13.39
CA ARG A 204 -4.29 24.45 13.52
C ARG A 204 -4.87 24.92 14.85
N ILE A 205 -5.99 24.34 15.29
CA ILE A 205 -6.63 24.69 16.57
C ILE A 205 -5.73 24.28 17.74
N ASN A 206 -5.26 23.03 17.76
CA ASN A 206 -4.40 22.52 18.82
C ASN A 206 -3.08 23.30 18.91
N TYR A 207 -2.47 23.60 17.76
CA TYR A 207 -1.24 24.38 17.70
C TYR A 207 -1.45 25.80 18.22
N LYS A 208 -2.55 26.46 17.80
CA LYS A 208 -2.90 27.79 18.30
C LYS A 208 -3.04 27.79 19.83
N GLN A 209 -3.79 26.85 20.39
CA GLN A 209 -3.98 26.74 21.84
C GLN A 209 -2.66 26.48 22.58
N THR A 210 -1.83 25.58 22.07
CA THR A 210 -0.53 25.25 22.66
C THR A 210 0.41 26.44 22.63
N LEU A 211 0.45 27.15 21.50
CA LEU A 211 1.29 28.33 21.32
C LEU A 211 0.85 29.48 22.22
N GLU A 212 -0.46 29.77 22.28
CA GLU A 212 -1.03 30.80 23.17
C GLU A 212 -0.71 30.49 24.64
N HIS A 213 -0.86 29.23 25.05
CA HIS A 213 -0.50 28.80 26.40
C HIS A 213 0.99 29.03 26.68
N ASN A 214 1.88 28.60 25.79
CA ASN A 214 3.33 28.74 25.96
C ASN A 214 3.79 30.20 25.97
N ILE A 215 3.25 31.05 25.08
CA ILE A 215 3.54 32.49 25.05
C ILE A 215 3.04 33.15 26.34
N SER A 216 1.84 32.80 26.81
CA SER A 216 1.30 33.37 28.05
C SER A 216 2.15 33.01 29.28
N ASN A 217 2.62 31.76 29.36
CA ASN A 217 3.52 31.31 30.42
C ASN A 217 4.89 31.99 30.32
N TYR A 218 5.44 32.11 29.10
CA TYR A 218 6.69 32.80 28.87
C TYR A 218 6.60 34.27 29.29
N ASN A 219 5.56 34.99 28.85
CA ASN A 219 5.33 36.39 29.20
C ASN A 219 5.18 36.58 30.72
N ARG A 220 4.43 35.69 31.39
CA ARG A 220 4.27 35.73 32.85
C ARG A 220 5.61 35.51 33.57
N ASN A 221 6.40 34.53 33.13
CA ASN A 221 7.71 34.27 33.69
C ASN A 221 8.68 35.45 33.47
N THR A 222 8.70 36.03 32.27
CA THR A 222 9.52 37.20 31.96
C THR A 222 9.12 38.40 32.83
N TRP A 223 7.82 38.66 32.99
CA TRP A 223 7.34 39.71 33.89
C TRP A 223 7.76 39.50 35.34
N ASN A 224 7.61 38.27 35.86
CA ASN A 224 8.03 37.93 37.22
C ASN A 224 9.55 38.14 37.46
N VAL A 225 10.37 38.02 36.41
CA VAL A 225 11.82 38.26 36.47
C VAL A 225 12.14 39.75 36.31
N LEU A 226 11.45 40.46 35.40
CA LEU A 226 11.75 41.84 35.06
C LEU A 226 11.24 42.85 36.10
N GLU A 227 10.07 42.59 36.69
CA GLU A 227 9.44 43.45 37.69
C GLU A 227 10.33 43.76 38.91
N PRO A 228 10.97 42.77 39.58
CA PRO A 228 11.86 43.07 40.71
C PRO A 228 13.11 43.86 40.28
N LEU A 229 13.65 43.60 39.08
CA LEU A 229 14.81 44.34 38.55
C LEU A 229 14.44 45.81 38.26
N LEU A 230 13.26 46.06 37.70
CA LEU A 230 12.74 47.42 37.47
C LEU A 230 12.51 48.16 38.79
N GLN A 231 11.99 47.48 39.82
CA GLN A 231 11.81 48.08 41.14
C GLN A 231 13.15 48.43 41.81
N GLN A 232 14.16 47.57 41.68
CA GLN A 232 15.52 47.86 42.16
C GLN A 232 16.13 49.06 41.44
N LEU A 233 16.01 49.09 40.11
CA LEU A 233 16.53 50.19 39.29
C LEU A 233 15.85 51.52 39.65
N LYS A 234 14.51 51.52 39.79
CA LYS A 234 13.74 52.68 40.20
C LYS A 234 14.21 53.20 41.56
N LYS A 235 14.40 52.31 42.54
CA LYS A 235 14.90 52.68 43.87
C LYS A 235 16.27 53.38 43.81
N HIS A 236 17.20 52.87 43.01
CA HIS A 236 18.52 53.49 42.84
C HIS A 236 18.45 54.85 42.12
N VAL A 237 17.59 55.00 41.11
CA VAL A 237 17.39 56.29 40.42
C VAL A 237 16.78 57.33 41.36
N ASP A 238 15.79 56.93 42.18
CA ASP A 238 15.18 57.82 43.17
C ASP A 238 16.21 58.24 44.26
N GLU A 239 17.09 57.33 44.70
CA GLU A 239 18.21 57.64 45.62
C GLU A 239 19.24 58.62 45.02
N LEU A 240 19.55 58.50 43.72
CA LEU A 240 20.45 59.41 42.99
C LEU A 240 19.86 60.81 42.80
N LEU A 241 18.57 60.92 42.49
CA LEU A 241 17.90 62.22 42.34
C LEU A 241 17.81 63.00 43.67
N ILE A 242 17.64 62.29 44.80
CA ILE A 242 17.65 62.92 46.13
C ILE A 242 19.04 63.44 46.48
N THR A 243 20.10 62.72 46.09
CA THR A 243 21.50 63.13 46.36
C THR A 243 22.01 64.26 45.45
N GLU A 244 21.46 64.45 44.25
CA GLU A 244 21.77 65.62 43.40
C GLU A 244 20.96 66.88 43.75
N SER A 245 19.91 66.78 44.59
CA SER A 245 19.05 67.90 45.01
C SER A 245 19.45 68.59 46.33
N LEU A 246 20.54 68.12 46.94
CA LEU A 246 21.14 68.59 48.21
C LEU A 246 22.50 69.26 47.94
#